data_AF-A0A7S3HMC3-F1
#
_entry.id   AF-A0A7S3HMC3-F1
#
_cell.length_a   1.000
_cell.length_b   1.000
_cell.length_c   1.000
_cell.angle_alpha   90.00
_cell.angle_beta   90.00
_cell.angle_gamma   90.00
#
_symmetry.space_group_name_H-M   'P 1'
#
loop_
_entity.id
_entity.type
_entity.pdbx_description
1 polymer ?
#
loop_
_entity_poly.entity_id
_entity_poly.type
_entity_poly.pdbx_seq_one_letter_code
_entity_poly.pdbx_strand_id
1 'polypeptide(L)'
;AAPRPRCCSTPRLLWCACAFLARVGTMAALRSLAVLVAAASLIACAHAGDWPACQQQNTVVRSGGQALFANLQGYGATIGCFLDDCMSSDKFVASEIESCAKVCFSLPECTHWVWGTEEGEQKCWFRTGDAGREAGEGWISGGKGCHPPGTQALIMGNSECWAEGFGYEQCCKAEMGPNGNAQCWDGVYNYDRCCFPKEEL
;
A
#
# COMPACT_ATOMS: atom_id res chain seq x y z
N ALA A 1 -8.26 29.89 10.55
CA ALA A 1 -6.81 30.04 10.44
C ALA A 1 -6.17 28.68 10.70
N ALA A 2 -5.55 28.08 9.69
CA ALA A 2 -4.90 26.77 9.78
C ALA A 2 -3.45 26.92 10.31
N PRO A 3 -2.96 26.03 11.20
CA PRO A 3 -1.54 25.88 11.42
C PRO A 3 -0.94 24.85 10.44
N ARG A 4 0.17 25.25 9.81
CA ARG A 4 0.95 24.47 8.84
C ARG A 4 1.77 23.37 9.53
N PRO A 5 2.05 22.25 8.83
CA PRO A 5 2.80 21.12 9.38
C PRO A 5 4.31 21.38 9.42
N ARG A 6 4.96 20.76 10.41
CA ARG A 6 6.39 20.82 10.71
C ARG A 6 7.18 19.92 9.78
N CYS A 7 8.24 20.44 9.17
CA CYS A 7 9.24 19.64 8.46
C CYS A 7 10.11 18.87 9.45
N CYS A 8 10.31 17.59 9.14
CA CYS A 8 11.25 16.67 9.78
C CYS A 8 12.71 17.12 9.60
N SER A 9 13.38 17.27 10.75
CA SER A 9 14.70 16.72 11.10
C SER A 9 15.76 16.55 10.01
N THR A 10 16.80 17.39 10.15
CA THR A 10 18.18 17.27 9.65
C THR A 10 18.84 15.91 9.90
N PRO A 11 19.92 15.61 9.16
CA PRO A 11 21.19 15.32 9.83
C PRO A 11 22.35 16.18 9.31
N ARG A 12 23.21 16.59 10.26
CA ARG A 12 24.51 17.24 10.06
C ARG A 12 25.62 16.20 9.98
N LEU A 13 26.74 16.63 9.39
CA LEU A 13 28.12 16.13 9.45
C LEU A 13 28.51 15.17 8.32
N LEU A 14 29.13 15.72 7.28
CA LEU A 14 30.57 16.01 7.13
C LEU A 14 31.31 14.76 6.63
N TRP A 15 31.48 14.69 5.31
CA TRP A 15 32.49 13.84 4.70
C TRP A 15 33.70 14.67 4.26
N CYS A 16 34.85 14.06 4.52
CA CYS A 16 36.19 14.56 4.43
C CYS A 16 36.60 15.09 3.07
N ALA A 17 37.52 16.05 3.16
CA ALA A 17 38.32 16.62 2.10
C ALA A 17 39.08 15.57 1.27
N CYS A 18 39.10 15.77 -0.04
CA CYS A 18 40.21 15.42 -0.92
C CYS A 18 40.13 16.31 -2.16
N ALA A 19 41.15 17.16 -2.34
CA ALA A 19 41.85 17.40 -3.61
C ALA A 19 42.57 18.76 -3.56
N PHE A 20 43.81 18.70 -3.09
CA PHE A 20 44.85 19.68 -3.35
C PHE A 20 45.29 19.51 -4.80
N LEU A 21 45.08 20.51 -5.67
CA LEU A 21 45.93 20.69 -6.85
C LEU A 21 46.20 22.17 -7.09
N ALA A 22 47.49 22.48 -7.13
CA ALA A 22 48.09 23.79 -7.14
C ALA A 22 47.93 24.50 -8.49
N ARG A 23 47.83 25.83 -8.39
CA ARG A 23 47.74 26.80 -9.48
C ARG A 23 49.06 26.92 -10.24
N VAL A 24 48.98 26.96 -11.57
CA VAL A 24 50.00 27.52 -12.47
C VAL A 24 49.41 28.76 -13.15
N GLY A 25 50.15 29.87 -13.13
CA GLY A 25 50.24 30.78 -14.28
C GLY A 25 49.25 31.94 -14.42
N THR A 26 49.68 33.12 -13.96
CA THR A 26 49.68 34.44 -14.64
C THR A 26 48.40 35.06 -15.24
N MET A 27 48.18 36.32 -14.83
CA MET A 27 47.16 37.26 -15.28
C MET A 27 47.30 37.69 -16.75
N ALA A 28 46.19 37.78 -17.48
CA ALA A 28 46.00 38.73 -18.59
C ALA A 28 44.50 38.94 -18.84
N ALA A 29 44.17 40.12 -19.37
CA ALA A 29 42.90 40.81 -19.22
C ALA A 29 41.83 40.48 -20.29
N LEU A 30 40.60 40.89 -19.93
CA LEU A 30 39.57 41.53 -20.77
C LEU A 30 38.67 40.70 -21.71
N ARG A 31 37.36 40.98 -21.54
CA ARG A 31 36.23 41.02 -22.50
C ARG A 31 35.22 39.86 -22.48
N SER A 32 34.10 40.20 -21.83
CA SER A 32 32.70 39.84 -21.99
C SER A 32 32.25 38.91 -23.13
N LEU A 33 31.25 38.10 -22.76
CA LEU A 33 30.24 37.40 -23.57
C LEU A 33 30.70 36.15 -24.33
N ALA A 34 30.55 34.98 -23.71
CA ALA A 34 29.78 33.87 -24.30
C ALA A 34 29.59 32.72 -23.28
N VAL A 35 28.33 32.58 -22.86
CA VAL A 35 27.65 31.30 -22.61
C VAL A 35 28.23 30.41 -21.51
N LEU A 36 27.70 30.66 -20.30
CA LEU A 36 27.53 29.68 -19.23
C LEU A 36 26.85 28.41 -19.79
N VAL A 37 27.61 27.34 -20.02
CA VAL A 37 27.04 25.99 -20.01
C VAL A 37 27.16 25.47 -18.58
N ALA A 38 26.33 26.03 -17.69
CA ALA A 38 26.02 25.37 -16.44
C ALA A 38 25.08 24.21 -16.78
N ALA A 39 25.65 23.02 -16.94
CA ALA A 39 24.88 21.79 -17.04
C ALA A 39 24.08 21.64 -15.74
N ALA A 40 22.81 22.05 -15.78
CA ALA A 40 21.86 21.85 -14.71
C ALA A 40 21.56 20.35 -14.63
N SER A 41 22.28 19.64 -13.78
CA SER A 41 21.90 18.29 -13.32
C SER A 41 20.64 18.41 -12.48
N LEU A 42 19.50 18.55 -13.15
CA LEU A 42 18.19 18.34 -12.54
C LEU A 42 18.10 16.84 -12.24
N ILE A 43 18.35 16.47 -10.99
CA ILE A 43 17.98 15.17 -10.46
C ILE A 43 16.47 15.08 -10.63
N ALA A 44 16.01 14.31 -11.62
CA ALA A 44 14.62 13.96 -11.76
C ALA A 44 14.26 13.12 -10.53
N CYS A 45 13.55 13.72 -9.58
CA CYS A 45 12.73 12.93 -8.68
C CYS A 45 11.77 12.16 -9.58
N ALA A 46 11.95 10.84 -9.69
CA ALA A 46 10.96 9.99 -10.32
C ALA A 46 9.67 10.20 -9.53
N HIS A 47 8.75 10.98 -10.07
CA HIS A 47 7.37 10.94 -9.62
C HIS A 47 6.93 9.50 -9.84
N ALA A 48 6.63 8.79 -8.74
CA ALA A 48 5.76 7.63 -8.86
C ALA A 48 4.50 8.16 -9.57
N GLY A 49 4.32 7.78 -10.83
CA GLY A 49 3.22 8.29 -11.65
C GLY A 49 1.88 7.88 -11.06
N ASP A 50 0.79 8.51 -11.44
CA ASP A 50 -0.52 8.04 -11.03
C ASP A 50 -0.80 6.64 -11.59
N TRP A 51 -1.80 5.95 -11.05
CA TRP A 51 -2.19 4.62 -11.54
C TRP A 51 -2.43 4.60 -13.05
N PRO A 52 -1.93 3.59 -13.79
CA PRO A 52 -1.19 2.41 -13.32
C PRO A 52 0.34 2.60 -13.27
N ALA A 53 0.87 3.79 -13.55
CA ALA A 53 2.32 4.03 -13.65
C ALA A 53 3.07 3.98 -12.31
N CYS A 54 2.38 4.12 -11.17
CA CYS A 54 2.97 3.89 -9.84
C CYS A 54 3.32 2.43 -9.56
N GLN A 55 2.82 1.49 -10.35
CA GLN A 55 3.04 0.06 -10.13
C GLN A 55 4.50 -0.30 -10.42
N GLN A 56 5.09 -1.09 -9.54
CA GLN A 56 6.47 -1.54 -9.62
C GLN A 56 6.47 -2.96 -10.21
N GLN A 57 6.82 -3.05 -11.48
CA GLN A 57 6.89 -4.31 -12.22
C GLN A 57 8.09 -5.15 -11.75
N ASN A 58 7.92 -6.47 -11.79
CA ASN A 58 8.92 -7.47 -11.39
C ASN A 58 9.53 -7.20 -10.00
N THR A 59 8.70 -6.71 -9.08
CA THR A 59 9.10 -6.33 -7.73
C THR A 59 8.19 -7.01 -6.73
N VAL A 60 8.80 -7.70 -5.76
CA VAL A 60 8.08 -8.35 -4.67
C VAL A 60 8.54 -7.74 -3.35
N VAL A 61 7.59 -7.48 -2.46
CA VAL A 61 7.86 -7.10 -1.08
C VAL A 61 7.49 -8.31 -0.21
N ARG A 62 8.51 -9.11 0.12
CA ARG A 62 8.35 -10.24 1.05
C ARG A 62 7.98 -9.71 2.43
N SER A 63 7.54 -10.59 3.33
CA SER A 63 7.08 -10.17 4.66
C SER A 63 8.13 -9.36 5.41
N GLY A 64 9.39 -9.84 5.52
CA GLY A 64 10.44 -9.10 6.23
C GLY A 64 10.09 -8.77 7.69
N GLY A 65 9.13 -9.48 8.30
CA GLY A 65 8.56 -9.15 9.61
C GLY A 65 7.49 -8.05 9.59
N GLN A 66 7.06 -7.60 8.41
CA GLN A 66 6.13 -6.51 8.14
C GLN A 66 4.84 -6.99 7.45
N ALA A 67 4.46 -8.26 7.62
CA ALA A 67 3.13 -8.74 7.22
C ALA A 67 2.04 -7.99 8.00
N LEU A 68 1.02 -7.49 7.29
CA LEU A 68 -0.13 -6.84 7.89
C LEU A 68 -1.25 -7.86 8.09
N PHE A 69 -1.40 -8.40 9.29
CA PHE A 69 -2.52 -9.28 9.62
C PHE A 69 -3.76 -8.44 9.96
N ALA A 70 -4.81 -8.59 9.16
CA ALA A 70 -6.08 -7.90 9.35
C ALA A 70 -7.26 -8.83 9.03
N ASN A 71 -8.48 -8.37 9.35
CA ASN A 71 -9.71 -9.04 8.93
C ASN A 71 -9.99 -8.69 7.47
N LEU A 72 -9.48 -9.54 6.57
CA LEU A 72 -9.70 -9.43 5.12
C LEU A 72 -11.07 -9.97 4.71
N GLN A 73 -11.66 -10.86 5.51
CA GLN A 73 -12.99 -11.41 5.27
C GLN A 73 -14.06 -10.33 5.20
N GLY A 74 -13.98 -9.33 6.08
CA GLY A 74 -14.90 -8.19 6.03
C GLY A 74 -14.82 -7.40 4.72
N TYR A 75 -13.70 -7.48 4.00
CA TYR A 75 -13.53 -6.86 2.69
C TYR A 75 -13.84 -7.80 1.52
N GLY A 76 -14.26 -9.04 1.78
CA GLY A 76 -14.64 -10.02 0.75
C GLY A 76 -13.65 -11.14 0.52
N ALA A 77 -12.55 -11.22 1.27
CA ALA A 77 -11.63 -12.35 1.16
C ALA A 77 -12.25 -13.64 1.72
N THR A 78 -12.33 -14.69 0.90
CA THR A 78 -12.89 -16.00 1.29
C THR A 78 -11.90 -17.15 1.16
N ILE A 79 -10.85 -17.00 0.35
CA ILE A 79 -9.87 -18.04 0.04
C ILE A 79 -8.44 -17.50 -0.11
N GLY A 80 -7.44 -18.37 -0.03
CA GLY A 80 -6.01 -18.03 -0.16
C GLY A 80 -5.43 -17.28 1.04
N CYS A 81 -6.12 -17.34 2.16
CA CYS A 81 -5.73 -16.68 3.39
C CYS A 81 -4.63 -17.44 4.14
N PHE A 82 -3.93 -16.72 5.00
CA PHE A 82 -2.90 -17.27 5.87
C PHE A 82 -3.49 -18.32 6.81
N LEU A 83 -2.99 -19.56 6.72
CA LEU A 83 -3.50 -20.71 7.49
C LEU A 83 -5.04 -20.89 7.39
N ASP A 84 -5.59 -20.59 6.21
CA ASP A 84 -7.04 -20.66 5.92
C ASP A 84 -7.91 -19.76 6.81
N ASP A 85 -7.33 -18.74 7.45
CA ASP A 85 -8.05 -17.77 8.30
C ASP A 85 -8.05 -16.37 7.68
N CYS A 86 -9.15 -15.99 7.04
CA CYS A 86 -9.32 -14.67 6.44
C CYS A 86 -9.66 -13.55 7.44
N MET A 87 -9.96 -13.87 8.71
CA MET A 87 -10.18 -12.88 9.76
C MET A 87 -8.88 -12.37 10.38
N SER A 88 -7.79 -13.11 10.19
CA SER A 88 -6.44 -12.72 10.60
C SER A 88 -5.44 -13.09 9.51
N SER A 89 -5.47 -12.36 8.39
CA SER A 89 -4.60 -12.61 7.26
C SER A 89 -3.89 -11.37 6.71
N ASP A 90 -2.72 -11.59 6.13
CA ASP A 90 -2.00 -10.63 5.29
C ASP A 90 -2.17 -10.90 3.80
N LYS A 91 -2.95 -11.93 3.41
CA LYS A 91 -3.11 -12.33 2.02
C LYS A 91 -4.45 -12.96 1.70
N PHE A 92 -4.83 -12.94 0.43
CA PHE A 92 -5.97 -13.69 -0.12
C PHE A 92 -5.81 -13.85 -1.64
N VAL A 93 -6.56 -14.77 -2.25
CA VAL A 93 -6.60 -14.91 -3.72
C VAL A 93 -7.35 -13.73 -4.34
N ALA A 94 -6.75 -13.08 -5.33
CA ALA A 94 -7.43 -12.07 -6.15
C ALA A 94 -6.97 -12.17 -7.60
N SER A 95 -7.91 -12.29 -8.53
CA SER A 95 -7.60 -12.34 -9.96
C SER A 95 -7.18 -10.99 -10.53
N GLU A 96 -7.64 -9.89 -9.91
CA GLU A 96 -7.36 -8.53 -10.36
C GLU A 96 -6.43 -7.80 -9.38
N ILE A 97 -5.46 -7.07 -9.94
CA ILE A 97 -4.50 -6.28 -9.15
C ILE A 97 -5.17 -5.12 -8.43
N GLU A 98 -6.24 -4.59 -9.00
CA GLU A 98 -7.10 -3.54 -8.44
C GLU A 98 -7.62 -3.90 -7.06
N SER A 99 -7.91 -5.19 -6.84
CA SER A 99 -8.43 -5.69 -5.57
C SER A 99 -7.40 -5.54 -4.45
N CYS A 100 -6.12 -5.79 -4.73
CA CYS A 100 -5.05 -5.53 -3.76
C CYS A 100 -4.93 -4.03 -3.45
N ALA A 101 -4.95 -3.18 -4.49
CA ALA A 101 -4.84 -1.74 -4.31
C ALA A 101 -6.03 -1.18 -3.49
N LYS A 102 -7.26 -1.63 -3.78
CA LYS A 102 -8.50 -1.22 -3.12
C LYS A 102 -8.55 -1.67 -1.66
N VAL A 103 -8.16 -2.90 -1.36
CA VAL A 103 -8.08 -3.39 0.04
C VAL A 103 -7.02 -2.64 0.82
N CYS A 104 -5.81 -2.46 0.26
CA CYS A 104 -4.76 -1.70 0.94
C CYS A 104 -5.14 -0.23 1.18
N PHE A 105 -5.86 0.39 0.24
CA PHE A 105 -6.41 1.72 0.42
C PHE A 105 -7.35 1.78 1.64
N SER A 106 -8.17 0.75 1.83
CA SER A 106 -9.18 0.64 2.89
C SER A 106 -8.58 0.29 4.26
N LEU A 107 -7.50 -0.49 4.29
CA LEU A 107 -6.79 -0.88 5.52
C LEU A 107 -5.94 0.27 6.05
N PRO A 108 -6.19 0.81 7.26
CA PRO A 108 -5.47 1.99 7.76
C PRO A 108 -3.96 1.76 7.87
N GLU A 109 -3.54 0.57 8.30
CA GLU A 109 -2.15 0.20 8.55
C GLU A 109 -1.40 -0.30 7.30
N CYS A 110 -2.09 -0.48 6.17
CA CYS A 110 -1.44 -0.91 4.93
C CYS A 110 -0.62 0.22 4.34
N THR A 111 0.66 -0.06 4.07
CA THR A 111 1.57 0.88 3.40
C THR A 111 1.95 0.38 2.01
N HIS A 112 1.99 -0.94 1.81
CA HIS A 112 2.30 -1.57 0.53
C HIS A 112 1.42 -2.78 0.27
N TRP A 113 1.10 -2.98 -1.00
CA TRP A 113 0.44 -4.17 -1.51
C TRP A 113 1.33 -4.83 -2.55
N VAL A 114 1.17 -6.15 -2.69
CA VAL A 114 1.87 -6.99 -3.65
C VAL A 114 0.83 -7.88 -4.32
N TRP A 115 0.96 -8.10 -5.62
CA TRP A 115 0.15 -9.02 -6.40
C TRP A 115 1.05 -9.91 -7.25
N GLY A 116 0.79 -11.21 -7.26
CA GLY A 116 1.54 -12.16 -8.05
C GLY A 116 1.15 -13.61 -7.76
N THR A 117 1.83 -14.55 -8.40
CA THR A 117 1.50 -15.97 -8.31
C THR A 117 2.16 -16.63 -7.10
N GLU A 118 1.36 -17.21 -6.21
CA GLU A 118 1.81 -18.07 -5.11
C GLU A 118 1.05 -19.40 -5.22
N GLU A 119 1.76 -20.52 -5.32
CA GLU A 119 1.17 -21.88 -5.40
C GLU A 119 0.18 -22.08 -6.57
N GLY A 120 0.35 -21.32 -7.66
CA GLY A 120 -0.49 -21.42 -8.86
C GLY A 120 -1.71 -20.51 -8.86
N GLU A 121 -1.91 -19.71 -7.80
CA GLU A 121 -3.00 -18.74 -7.68
C GLU A 121 -2.46 -17.31 -7.64
N GLN A 122 -3.21 -16.36 -8.20
CA GLN A 122 -2.91 -14.94 -8.02
C GLN A 122 -3.32 -14.51 -6.61
N LYS A 123 -2.37 -14.04 -5.81
CA LYS A 123 -2.61 -13.60 -4.43
C LYS A 123 -2.21 -12.15 -4.23
N CYS A 124 -3.00 -11.46 -3.41
CA CYS A 124 -2.63 -10.19 -2.82
C CYS A 124 -1.86 -10.42 -1.52
N TRP A 125 -0.79 -9.66 -1.26
CA TRP A 125 -0.17 -9.56 0.05
C TRP A 125 -0.17 -8.12 0.56
N PHE A 126 -0.38 -7.93 1.85
CA PHE A 126 -0.40 -6.63 2.52
C PHE A 126 0.75 -6.48 3.50
N ARG A 127 1.34 -5.28 3.50
CA ARG A 127 2.52 -4.97 4.30
C ARG A 127 2.36 -3.66 5.07
N THR A 128 2.99 -3.61 6.23
CA THR A 128 3.15 -2.39 7.05
C THR A 128 4.39 -1.58 6.67
N GLY A 129 5.28 -2.13 5.84
CA GLY A 129 6.44 -1.42 5.26
C GLY A 129 6.92 -2.08 3.97
N ASP A 130 8.11 -1.69 3.50
CA ASP A 130 8.76 -2.27 2.32
C ASP A 130 10.12 -2.93 2.61
N ALA A 131 10.39 -3.27 3.87
CA ALA A 131 11.52 -4.12 4.22
C ALA A 131 11.30 -5.51 3.59
N GLY A 132 12.30 -6.00 2.85
CA GLY A 132 12.16 -7.24 2.06
C GLY A 132 11.73 -7.00 0.61
N ARG A 133 11.85 -5.76 0.12
CA ARG A 133 11.78 -5.45 -1.31
C ARG A 133 12.94 -6.12 -2.07
N GLU A 134 12.60 -6.92 -3.07
CA GLU A 134 13.53 -7.61 -3.94
C GLU A 134 12.98 -7.70 -5.38
N ALA A 135 13.85 -8.05 -6.33
CA ALA A 135 13.42 -8.37 -7.69
C ALA A 135 12.67 -9.72 -7.69
N GLY A 136 11.51 -9.76 -8.34
CA GLY A 136 10.69 -10.97 -8.45
C GLY A 136 9.92 -10.96 -9.76
N GLU A 137 10.35 -11.79 -10.72
CA GLU A 137 9.68 -11.89 -12.03
C GLU A 137 8.20 -12.28 -11.86
N GLY A 138 7.31 -11.59 -12.58
CA GLY A 138 5.86 -11.83 -12.51
C GLY A 138 5.16 -11.24 -11.28
N TRP A 139 5.91 -10.61 -10.36
CA TRP A 139 5.33 -9.89 -9.22
C TRP A 139 5.17 -8.41 -9.52
N ILE A 140 4.09 -7.83 -9.01
CA ILE A 140 3.81 -6.40 -9.11
C ILE A 140 3.54 -5.88 -7.70
N SER A 141 4.17 -4.78 -7.32
CA SER A 141 3.93 -4.14 -6.03
C SER A 141 3.58 -2.66 -6.17
N GLY A 142 2.94 -2.11 -5.15
CA GLY A 142 2.66 -0.68 -5.08
C GLY A 142 2.59 -0.20 -3.63
N GLY A 143 2.80 1.11 -3.44
CA GLY A 143 2.48 1.76 -2.17
C GLY A 143 0.98 1.96 -2.03
N LYS A 144 0.50 2.29 -0.81
CA LYS A 144 -0.92 2.54 -0.53
C LYS A 144 -1.56 3.57 -1.47
N GLY A 145 -0.81 4.60 -1.85
CA GLY A 145 -1.27 5.64 -2.80
C GLY A 145 -1.32 5.18 -4.26
N CYS A 146 -0.81 3.99 -4.58
CA CYS A 146 -0.89 3.42 -5.91
C CYS A 146 -2.19 2.61 -6.05
N HIS A 147 -3.26 3.29 -6.46
CA HIS A 147 -4.58 2.70 -6.67
C HIS A 147 -5.30 3.41 -7.82
N PRO A 148 -6.32 2.77 -8.44
CA PRO A 148 -7.12 3.40 -9.48
C PRO A 148 -7.65 4.79 -9.08
N PRO A 149 -7.79 5.71 -10.04
CA PRO A 149 -8.40 7.00 -9.75
C PRO A 149 -9.86 6.82 -9.29
N GLY A 150 -10.26 7.55 -8.24
CA GLY A 150 -11.62 7.46 -7.69
C GLY A 150 -11.87 6.28 -6.75
N THR A 151 -10.84 5.51 -6.38
CA THR A 151 -10.97 4.48 -5.33
C THR A 151 -11.51 5.08 -4.02
N GLN A 152 -12.51 4.42 -3.46
CA GLN A 152 -13.08 4.72 -2.15
C GLN A 152 -12.74 3.59 -1.19
N ALA A 153 -12.72 3.90 0.11
CA ALA A 153 -12.50 2.90 1.14
C ALA A 153 -13.69 1.93 1.13
N LEU A 154 -13.39 0.63 1.12
CA LEU A 154 -14.35 -0.43 1.25
C LEU A 154 -15.00 -0.35 2.63
N ILE A 155 -16.30 -0.61 2.66
CA ILE A 155 -17.05 -0.81 3.90
C ILE A 155 -17.05 -2.31 4.17
N MET A 156 -16.82 -2.69 5.43
CA MET A 156 -16.82 -4.10 5.81
C MET A 156 -18.25 -4.67 5.80
N GLY A 157 -18.39 -5.87 5.24
CA GLY A 157 -19.67 -6.56 5.10
C GLY A 157 -20.65 -5.88 4.13
N ASN A 158 -21.88 -6.38 4.11
CA ASN A 158 -22.93 -5.87 3.23
C ASN A 158 -23.61 -4.64 3.84
N SER A 159 -23.47 -3.48 3.20
CA SER A 159 -24.05 -2.22 3.68
C SER A 159 -25.59 -2.22 3.71
N GLU A 160 -26.25 -3.14 3.01
CA GLU A 160 -27.72 -3.29 3.03
C GLU A 160 -28.24 -3.98 4.30
N CYS A 161 -27.36 -4.55 5.14
CA CYS A 161 -27.75 -5.31 6.33
C CYS A 161 -27.93 -4.47 7.60
N TRP A 162 -27.41 -3.25 7.62
CA TRP A 162 -27.21 -2.52 8.87
C TRP A 162 -28.35 -1.52 9.12
N ALA A 163 -28.92 -1.56 10.33
CA ALA A 163 -29.91 -0.63 10.84
C ALA A 163 -29.50 -0.13 12.23
N GLU A 164 -30.18 0.88 12.78
CA GLU A 164 -29.80 1.53 14.04
C GLU A 164 -29.43 0.52 15.15
N GLY A 165 -28.18 0.60 15.65
CA GLY A 165 -27.65 -0.26 16.71
C GLY A 165 -26.98 -1.56 16.23
N PHE A 166 -27.10 -1.91 14.95
CA PHE A 166 -26.48 -3.09 14.34
C PHE A 166 -25.48 -2.69 13.27
N GLY A 167 -24.30 -3.30 13.31
CA GLY A 167 -23.24 -3.04 12.34
C GLY A 167 -22.24 -4.19 12.33
N TYR A 168 -21.31 -4.12 11.38
CA TYR A 168 -20.26 -5.13 11.20
C TYR A 168 -19.53 -5.42 12.52
N GLU A 169 -19.18 -4.38 13.26
CA GLU A 169 -18.41 -4.47 14.50
C GLU A 169 -19.14 -5.25 15.61
N GLN A 170 -20.47 -5.19 15.66
CA GLN A 170 -21.27 -5.85 16.69
C GLN A 170 -21.71 -7.27 16.28
N CYS A 171 -21.71 -7.54 14.97
CA CYS A 171 -22.30 -8.75 14.41
C CYS A 171 -21.29 -9.72 13.79
N CYS A 172 -20.18 -9.22 13.24
CA CYS A 172 -19.26 -9.99 12.39
C CYS A 172 -17.82 -10.03 12.90
N LYS A 173 -17.50 -9.39 14.04
CA LYS A 173 -16.17 -9.47 14.63
C LYS A 173 -15.77 -10.92 14.90
N ALA A 174 -14.48 -11.21 14.71
CA ALA A 174 -13.90 -12.52 14.98
C ALA A 174 -14.19 -13.03 16.41
N GLU A 175 -14.27 -12.12 17.38
CA GLU A 175 -14.61 -12.43 18.79
C GLU A 175 -15.99 -13.07 18.97
N MET A 176 -16.90 -12.88 18.02
CA MET A 176 -18.25 -13.45 18.05
C MET A 176 -18.29 -14.92 17.60
N GLY A 177 -17.18 -15.45 17.09
CA GLY A 177 -17.07 -16.80 16.55
C GLY A 177 -17.50 -16.91 15.07
N PRO A 178 -17.52 -18.14 14.52
CA PRO A 178 -17.63 -18.37 13.08
C PRO A 178 -18.99 -17.99 12.48
N ASN A 179 -20.03 -17.84 13.30
CA ASN A 179 -21.37 -17.46 12.86
C ASN A 179 -21.75 -16.05 13.32
N GLY A 180 -20.79 -15.27 13.83
CA GLY A 180 -21.06 -13.94 14.34
C GLY A 180 -21.98 -13.93 15.58
N ASN A 181 -22.47 -12.74 15.93
CA ASN A 181 -23.34 -12.57 17.08
C ASN A 181 -24.77 -13.03 16.75
N ALA A 182 -25.22 -14.11 17.39
CA ALA A 182 -26.54 -14.69 17.16
C ALA A 182 -27.72 -13.72 17.41
N GLN A 183 -27.52 -12.63 18.17
CA GLN A 183 -28.54 -11.61 18.38
C GLN A 183 -28.79 -10.70 17.16
N CYS A 184 -27.89 -10.71 16.18
CA CYS A 184 -28.04 -9.90 14.96
C CYS A 184 -28.93 -10.57 13.89
N TRP A 185 -29.26 -11.85 14.07
CA TRP A 185 -29.86 -12.67 13.01
C TRP A 185 -31.34 -12.94 13.28
N ASP A 186 -32.18 -12.67 12.29
CA ASP A 186 -33.65 -12.82 12.37
C ASP A 186 -34.23 -13.71 11.25
N GLY A 187 -33.36 -14.32 10.44
CA GLY A 187 -33.71 -15.14 9.28
C GLY A 187 -33.68 -14.37 7.95
N VAL A 188 -33.94 -13.06 7.95
CA VAL A 188 -33.75 -12.19 6.77
C VAL A 188 -32.29 -11.73 6.70
N TYR A 189 -31.76 -11.33 7.86
CA TYR A 189 -30.35 -11.04 8.08
C TYR A 189 -29.67 -12.27 8.69
N ASN A 190 -28.54 -12.66 8.11
CA ASN A 190 -27.72 -13.77 8.57
C ASN A 190 -26.25 -13.49 8.29
N TYR A 191 -25.37 -14.31 8.88
CA TYR A 191 -23.92 -14.17 8.79
C TYR A 191 -23.42 -14.09 7.34
N ASP A 192 -23.78 -15.08 6.50
CA ASP A 192 -23.30 -15.18 5.12
C ASP A 192 -23.74 -14.01 4.25
N ARG A 193 -24.92 -13.45 4.51
CA ARG A 193 -25.44 -12.29 3.79
C ARG A 193 -24.79 -10.98 4.21
N CYS A 194 -24.47 -10.84 5.49
CA CYS A 194 -24.17 -9.55 6.10
C CYS A 194 -22.69 -9.34 6.40
N CYS A 195 -21.95 -10.39 6.72
CA CYS A 195 -20.52 -10.29 7.06
C CYS A 195 -19.60 -10.29 5.83
N PHE A 196 -20.15 -10.43 4.63
CA PHE A 196 -19.43 -10.35 3.37
C PHE A 196 -19.99 -9.19 2.53
N PRO A 197 -19.14 -8.43 1.82
CA PRO A 197 -19.62 -7.39 0.92
C PRO A 197 -20.42 -8.00 -0.24
N LYS A 198 -21.31 -7.18 -0.81
CA LYS A 198 -22.15 -7.59 -1.96
C LYS A 198 -21.35 -7.72 -3.25
N GLU A 199 -20.33 -6.89 -3.39
CA GLU A 199 -19.39 -6.93 -4.51
C GLU A 199 -18.16 -7.73 -4.08
N GLU A 200 -17.92 -8.86 -4.74
CA GLU A 200 -16.73 -9.68 -4.54
C GLU A 200 -15.50 -9.00 -5.16
N LEU A 201 -14.34 -9.25 -4.54
CA LEU A 201 -13.03 -8.72 -4.94
C LEU A 201 -12.30 -9.64 -5.93
#